data_AF-A0AAW9LA37-F1
#
_entry.id   AF-A0AAW9LA37-F1
#
_cell.length_a   1.000
_cell.length_b   1.000
_cell.length_c   1.000
_cell.angle_alpha   90.00
_cell.angle_beta   90.00
_cell.angle_gamma   90.00
#
_symmetry.space_group_name_H-M   'P 1'
#
loop_
_entity.id
_entity.type
_entity.pdbx_description
1 polymer ?
#
loop_
_entity_poly.entity_id
_entity_poly.type
_entity_poly.pdbx_seq_one_letter_code
_entity_poly.pdbx_strand_id
1 'polypeptide(L)'
;MCGWGDERGQSIQVGAILLFATVIVAFSIYQAFVIPDQNRAVEFNHNLEVGQQVEQLRSAIVASPGRTGREPVVIKLGVRYPERAIALNPPPVSGSLRTEGTTDPDVNVSIQNADVSGETGDFWDGTSRNYSSGFVVYSPQYNEYAQSPETVYDSTVLYDRFPTRNLTRTEQTIVDGKHISVVALNGSYARSEQGAVTVQVERSSSSGTTVPVTNVSAGQNVTLLVPTTLSASQWEDLLDGQFVDQGGHVRRASLQTIPLPDTVGHYLRIELQPNVTYQLQMAKVGLGTGVQSESATYLTDTSGNRTSVPEGGTQQVVVSVRDRYNNHVSDVQVRANTSGSGSLTFAGENESDADGDVTITYHAPQDIDGSGNTVFVNVSLQGPREDVLGSFDPTTPENVTLQLTVENTDGSGLGGGGGGGGGAYALTWQDPSGQTGVECPGGANDVCTLYSNETADASLTAETDPVVPGATVTYLVNNSTVGTVSPSSGVTDSTGTDATTLEPEGTGR
;
A
#
# COMPACT_ATOMS: atom_id res chain seq x y z
N MET A 1 5.75 -114.93 10.84
CA MET A 1 5.37 -113.98 9.77
C MET A 1 5.68 -112.59 10.27
N CYS A 2 6.67 -111.93 9.66
CA CYS A 2 7.14 -110.60 10.02
C CYS A 2 6.48 -109.59 9.07
N GLY A 3 5.79 -108.58 9.60
CA GLY A 3 5.30 -107.44 8.85
C GLY A 3 5.63 -106.18 9.63
N TRP A 4 6.78 -105.57 9.32
CA TRP A 4 7.12 -104.21 9.76
C TRP A 4 6.52 -103.26 8.73
N GLY A 5 5.42 -102.61 9.09
CA GLY A 5 4.66 -101.69 8.23
C GLY A 5 4.77 -100.24 8.71
N ASP A 6 5.76 -99.54 8.17
CA ASP A 6 5.63 -98.16 7.69
C ASP A 6 5.08 -97.03 8.62
N GLU A 7 5.56 -96.90 9.86
CA GLU A 7 5.31 -95.67 10.68
C GLU A 7 6.26 -94.48 10.36
N ARG A 8 7.10 -94.57 9.33
CA ARG A 8 8.09 -93.53 9.00
C ARG A 8 7.53 -92.35 8.20
N GLY A 9 6.45 -92.54 7.43
CA GLY A 9 5.79 -91.48 6.66
C GLY A 9 4.99 -90.47 7.50
N GLN A 10 4.46 -90.90 8.65
CA GLN A 10 3.58 -90.07 9.48
C GLN A 10 4.34 -88.95 10.22
N SER A 11 5.57 -89.21 10.70
CA SER A 11 6.40 -88.20 11.36
C SER A 11 6.87 -87.09 10.40
N ILE A 12 7.13 -87.44 9.13
CA ILE A 12 7.47 -86.47 8.08
C ILE A 12 6.27 -85.58 7.77
N GLN A 13 5.06 -86.17 7.67
CA GLN A 13 3.83 -85.43 7.43
C GLN A 13 3.45 -84.51 8.59
N VAL A 14 3.55 -84.98 9.84
CA VAL A 14 3.28 -84.16 11.03
C VAL A 14 4.30 -83.02 11.14
N GLY A 15 5.59 -83.29 10.87
CA GLY A 15 6.63 -82.26 10.81
C GLY A 15 6.37 -81.20 9.72
N ALA A 16 5.93 -81.62 8.54
CA ALA A 16 5.59 -80.72 7.44
C ALA A 16 4.36 -79.84 7.76
N ILE A 17 3.31 -80.39 8.37
CA ILE A 17 2.12 -79.64 8.79
C ILE A 17 2.49 -78.62 9.88
N LEU A 18 3.30 -79.01 10.86
CA LEU A 18 3.75 -78.11 11.93
C LEU A 18 4.63 -76.97 11.39
N LEU A 19 5.54 -77.26 10.46
CA LEU A 19 6.37 -76.25 9.81
C LEU A 19 5.51 -75.29 8.98
N PHE A 20 4.56 -75.82 8.20
CA PHE A 20 3.63 -74.99 7.44
C PHE A 20 2.76 -74.12 8.36
N ALA A 21 2.19 -74.68 9.43
CA ALA A 21 1.43 -73.92 10.41
C ALA A 21 2.27 -72.81 11.06
N THR A 22 3.54 -73.09 11.36
CA THR A 22 4.47 -72.10 11.91
C THR A 22 4.75 -70.97 10.92
N VAL A 23 4.92 -71.28 9.63
CA VAL A 23 5.10 -70.28 8.57
C VAL A 23 3.85 -69.42 8.40
N ILE A 24 2.65 -70.01 8.45
CA ILE A 24 1.40 -69.26 8.38
C ILE A 24 1.27 -68.33 9.57
N VAL A 25 1.54 -68.78 10.80
CA VAL A 25 1.52 -67.94 12.00
C VAL A 25 2.55 -66.81 11.89
N ALA A 26 3.78 -67.10 11.48
CA ALA A 26 4.82 -66.10 11.28
C ALA A 26 4.42 -65.07 10.20
N PHE A 27 3.80 -65.51 9.11
CA PHE A 27 3.28 -64.64 8.06
C PHE A 27 2.10 -63.79 8.56
N SER A 28 1.20 -64.34 9.36
CA SER A 28 0.13 -63.57 10.00
C SER A 28 0.67 -62.49 10.95
N ILE A 29 1.71 -62.79 11.72
CA ILE A 29 2.40 -61.81 12.58
C ILE A 29 3.06 -60.72 11.70
N TYR A 30 3.74 -61.11 10.63
CA TYR A 30 4.35 -60.18 9.69
C TYR A 30 3.31 -59.22 9.08
N GLN A 31 2.13 -59.74 8.71
CA GLN A 31 1.01 -58.95 8.19
C GLN A 31 0.35 -58.06 9.26
N ALA A 32 0.26 -58.51 10.50
CA ALA A 32 -0.45 -57.79 11.56
C ALA A 32 0.38 -56.68 12.22
N PHE A 33 1.71 -56.76 12.18
CA PHE A 33 2.57 -55.82 12.90
C PHE A 33 3.64 -55.18 12.01
N VAL A 34 4.40 -55.99 11.27
CA VAL A 34 5.55 -55.48 10.51
C VAL A 34 5.13 -54.62 9.33
N ILE A 35 4.08 -55.01 8.61
CA ILE A 35 3.58 -54.24 7.46
C ILE A 35 2.94 -52.91 7.88
N PRO A 36 2.02 -52.88 8.87
CA PRO A 36 1.52 -51.63 9.44
C PRO A 36 2.64 -50.68 9.89
N ASP A 37 3.66 -51.18 10.59
CA ASP A 37 4.78 -50.35 11.05
C ASP A 37 5.61 -49.78 9.90
N GLN A 38 5.90 -50.60 8.87
CA GLN A 38 6.60 -50.13 7.67
C GLN A 38 5.78 -49.10 6.88
N ASN A 39 4.47 -49.32 6.74
CA ASN A 39 3.58 -48.40 6.06
C ASN A 39 3.45 -47.08 6.83
N ARG A 40 3.34 -47.13 8.16
CA ARG A 40 3.38 -45.94 9.03
C ARG A 40 4.66 -45.13 8.83
N ALA A 41 5.82 -45.78 8.66
CA ALA A 41 7.07 -45.10 8.38
C ALA A 41 7.06 -44.39 7.01
N VAL A 42 6.48 -45.02 5.97
CA VAL A 42 6.30 -44.38 4.65
C VAL A 42 5.40 -43.15 4.76
N GLU A 43 4.30 -43.25 5.46
CA GLU A 43 3.34 -42.15 5.67
C GLU A 43 3.92 -41.01 6.49
N PHE A 44 4.66 -41.31 7.55
CA PHE A 44 5.36 -40.30 8.34
C PHE A 44 6.41 -39.54 7.50
N ASN A 45 7.21 -40.26 6.71
CA ASN A 45 8.17 -39.64 5.81
C ASN A 45 7.49 -38.77 4.75
N HIS A 46 6.36 -39.23 4.21
CA HIS A 46 5.55 -38.43 3.29
C HIS A 46 5.05 -37.15 3.98
N ASN A 47 4.57 -37.22 5.22
CA ASN A 47 4.13 -36.04 5.97
C ASN A 47 5.24 -34.99 6.14
N LEU A 48 6.47 -35.44 6.44
CA LEU A 48 7.63 -34.56 6.51
C LEU A 48 7.95 -33.90 5.17
N GLU A 49 7.89 -34.67 4.07
CA GLU A 49 8.13 -34.18 2.72
C GLU A 49 7.08 -33.13 2.32
N VAL A 50 5.79 -33.41 2.55
CA VAL A 50 4.72 -32.45 2.24
C VAL A 50 4.83 -31.19 3.08
N GLY A 51 5.17 -31.32 4.37
CA GLY A 51 5.41 -30.15 5.22
C GLY A 51 6.44 -29.20 4.63
N GLN A 52 7.55 -29.71 4.06
CA GLN A 52 8.55 -28.89 3.37
C GLN A 52 8.02 -28.28 2.06
N GLN A 53 7.20 -29.02 1.30
CA GLN A 53 6.62 -28.53 0.05
C GLN A 53 5.57 -27.43 0.28
N VAL A 54 4.76 -27.55 1.35
CA VAL A 54 3.82 -26.50 1.75
C VAL A 54 4.57 -25.29 2.32
N GLU A 55 5.72 -25.48 2.96
CA GLU A 55 6.62 -24.38 3.36
C GLU A 55 7.22 -23.64 2.16
N GLN A 56 7.53 -24.35 1.07
CA GLN A 56 7.89 -23.72 -0.20
C GLN A 56 6.72 -22.93 -0.79
N LEU A 57 5.49 -23.47 -0.73
CA LEU A 57 4.28 -22.74 -1.15
C LEU A 57 4.10 -21.46 -0.33
N ARG A 58 4.19 -21.55 1.00
CA ARG A 58 4.18 -20.39 1.91
C ARG A 58 5.25 -19.38 1.49
N SER A 59 6.48 -19.82 1.26
CA SER A 59 7.59 -18.96 0.85
C SER A 59 7.32 -18.24 -0.48
N ALA A 60 6.74 -18.93 -1.46
CA ALA A 60 6.33 -18.34 -2.74
C ALA A 60 5.23 -17.29 -2.57
N ILE A 61 4.29 -17.51 -1.62
CA ILE A 61 3.22 -16.56 -1.28
C ILE A 61 3.82 -15.32 -0.57
N VAL A 62 4.51 -15.50 0.57
CA VAL A 62 5.00 -14.36 1.39
C VAL A 62 6.07 -13.54 0.69
N ALA A 63 6.83 -14.13 -0.25
CA ALA A 63 7.82 -13.42 -1.04
C ALA A 63 7.23 -12.82 -2.34
N SER A 64 5.90 -12.76 -2.47
CA SER A 64 5.25 -12.17 -3.63
C SER A 64 5.46 -10.67 -3.79
N PRO A 65 5.45 -9.83 -2.74
CA PRO A 65 5.73 -8.41 -2.89
C PRO A 65 7.05 -8.17 -3.64
N GLY A 66 7.03 -7.25 -4.60
CA GLY A 66 8.18 -6.96 -5.47
C GLY A 66 8.43 -7.98 -6.59
N ARG A 67 7.57 -9.00 -6.74
CA ARG A 67 7.65 -9.99 -7.83
C ARG A 67 6.38 -9.99 -8.67
N THR A 68 6.51 -10.37 -9.93
CA THR A 68 5.40 -10.49 -10.89
C THR A 68 5.26 -11.92 -11.42
N GLY A 69 4.20 -12.18 -12.17
CA GLY A 69 3.99 -13.46 -12.86
C GLY A 69 3.50 -14.61 -11.96
N ARG A 70 3.72 -15.83 -12.44
CA ARG A 70 3.26 -17.07 -11.79
C ARG A 70 4.45 -17.91 -11.32
N GLU A 71 4.31 -18.52 -10.14
CA GLU A 71 5.31 -19.44 -9.59
C GLU A 71 4.71 -20.82 -9.34
N PRO A 72 5.20 -21.88 -10.02
CA PRO A 72 4.73 -23.24 -9.81
C PRO A 72 5.38 -23.87 -8.57
N VAL A 73 4.58 -24.46 -7.70
CA VAL A 73 5.04 -25.24 -6.53
C VAL A 73 4.44 -26.64 -6.61
N VAL A 74 5.30 -27.67 -6.55
CA VAL A 74 4.88 -29.07 -6.62
C VAL A 74 4.67 -29.62 -5.21
N ILE A 75 3.51 -30.22 -4.98
CA ILE A 75 3.14 -30.82 -3.70
C ILE A 75 2.65 -32.25 -3.93
N LYS A 76 3.24 -33.22 -3.23
CA LYS A 76 2.81 -34.62 -3.24
C LYS A 76 1.63 -34.79 -2.30
N LEU A 77 0.40 -34.84 -2.82
CA LEU A 77 -0.77 -34.96 -1.96
C LEU A 77 -0.91 -36.36 -1.36
N GLY A 78 -0.46 -37.40 -2.08
CA GLY A 78 -0.56 -38.79 -1.66
C GLY A 78 0.69 -39.62 -1.99
N VAL A 79 0.72 -40.82 -1.41
CA VAL A 79 1.87 -41.74 -1.50
C VAL A 79 1.41 -43.18 -1.75
N ARG A 80 2.25 -43.94 -2.47
CA ARG A 80 2.06 -45.37 -2.71
C ARG A 80 3.01 -46.18 -1.84
N TYR A 81 2.51 -47.28 -1.29
CA TYR A 81 3.35 -48.21 -0.56
C TYR A 81 4.29 -48.98 -1.51
N PRO A 82 5.51 -49.33 -1.05
CA PRO A 82 6.41 -50.19 -1.80
C PRO A 82 5.76 -51.53 -2.17
N GLU A 83 6.04 -52.03 -3.37
CA GLU A 83 5.53 -53.32 -3.83
C GLU A 83 6.04 -54.46 -2.94
N ARG A 84 5.19 -55.47 -2.71
CA ARG A 84 5.48 -56.64 -1.86
C ARG A 84 5.19 -57.92 -2.64
N ALA A 85 6.12 -58.88 -2.59
CA ALA A 85 6.02 -60.10 -3.39
C ALA A 85 4.95 -61.09 -2.92
N ILE A 86 4.71 -61.20 -1.60
CA ILE A 86 3.81 -62.21 -1.00
C ILE A 86 2.80 -61.61 -0.02
N ALA A 87 2.85 -60.31 0.22
CA ALA A 87 2.02 -59.63 1.21
C ALA A 87 1.15 -58.57 0.55
N LEU A 88 0.12 -58.13 1.27
CA LEU A 88 -0.88 -57.21 0.75
C LEU A 88 -0.66 -55.83 1.36
N ASN A 89 -0.66 -54.81 0.51
CA ASN A 89 -0.69 -53.42 0.95
C ASN A 89 -2.14 -52.95 1.07
N PRO A 90 -2.42 -51.99 1.97
CA PRO A 90 -3.66 -51.24 1.91
C PRO A 90 -3.74 -50.41 0.62
N PRO A 91 -4.92 -49.85 0.28
CA PRO A 91 -5.08 -48.91 -0.82
C PRO A 91 -4.08 -47.75 -0.72
N PRO A 92 -3.62 -47.17 -1.85
CA PRO A 92 -2.75 -45.99 -1.82
C PRO A 92 -3.35 -44.85 -1.00
N VAL A 93 -2.48 -44.08 -0.37
CA VAL A 93 -2.86 -42.90 0.40
C VAL A 93 -3.20 -41.76 -0.55
N SER A 94 -4.35 -41.14 -0.35
CA SER A 94 -4.69 -39.83 -0.92
C SER A 94 -4.49 -38.72 0.11
N GLY A 95 -4.36 -37.49 -0.37
CA GLY A 95 -4.49 -36.30 0.44
C GLY A 95 -5.20 -35.21 -0.35
N SER A 96 -5.62 -34.17 0.34
CA SER A 96 -6.26 -33.00 -0.25
C SER A 96 -5.52 -31.72 0.10
N LEU A 97 -5.54 -30.77 -0.83
CA LEU A 97 -5.08 -29.41 -0.64
C LEU A 97 -6.20 -28.47 -1.06
N ARG A 98 -6.59 -27.56 -0.17
CA ARG A 98 -7.68 -26.62 -0.41
C ARG A 98 -7.43 -25.24 0.18
N THR A 99 -8.07 -24.23 -0.37
CA THR A 99 -8.22 -22.92 0.26
C THR A 99 -9.49 -22.88 1.10
N GLU A 100 -9.45 -22.17 2.22
CA GLU A 100 -10.59 -21.95 3.13
C GLU A 100 -10.71 -20.45 3.44
N GLY A 101 -11.93 -19.89 3.39
CA GLY A 101 -12.18 -18.45 3.64
C GLY A 101 -11.78 -17.49 2.52
N THR A 102 -10.91 -17.88 1.58
CA THR A 102 -10.33 -17.00 0.53
C THR A 102 -11.33 -16.39 -0.48
N THR A 103 -12.58 -16.85 -0.48
CA THR A 103 -13.66 -16.30 -1.31
C THR A 103 -14.76 -15.64 -0.47
N ASP A 104 -14.63 -15.65 0.85
CA ASP A 104 -15.56 -15.04 1.78
C ASP A 104 -15.08 -13.61 2.11
N PRO A 105 -15.87 -12.56 1.79
CA PRO A 105 -15.50 -11.19 2.12
C PRO A 105 -15.38 -10.93 3.62
N ASP A 106 -16.03 -11.74 4.47
CA ASP A 106 -15.98 -11.63 5.92
C ASP A 106 -14.77 -12.33 6.54
N VAL A 107 -13.93 -12.99 5.73
CA VAL A 107 -12.59 -13.47 6.09
C VAL A 107 -11.56 -12.58 5.38
N ASN A 108 -11.12 -11.52 6.06
CA ASN A 108 -10.27 -10.51 5.44
C ASN A 108 -9.16 -10.02 6.39
N VAL A 109 -8.07 -9.52 5.83
CA VAL A 109 -7.11 -8.71 6.59
C VAL A 109 -7.63 -7.27 6.59
N SER A 110 -7.78 -6.65 7.76
CA SER A 110 -8.15 -5.24 7.87
C SER A 110 -7.00 -4.39 8.39
N ILE A 111 -6.83 -3.20 7.82
CA ILE A 111 -5.89 -2.18 8.28
C ILE A 111 -6.71 -0.96 8.72
N GLN A 112 -6.55 -0.55 9.98
CA GLN A 112 -7.35 0.49 10.62
C GLN A 112 -6.47 1.63 11.14
N ASN A 113 -6.99 2.86 11.09
CA ASN A 113 -6.33 4.08 11.58
C ASN A 113 -4.94 4.31 10.94
N ALA A 114 -4.75 3.86 9.70
CA ALA A 114 -3.55 4.12 8.92
C ALA A 114 -3.74 5.39 8.09
N ASP A 115 -2.89 6.37 8.34
CA ASP A 115 -2.91 7.70 7.75
C ASP A 115 -1.59 8.00 7.03
N VAL A 116 -1.64 8.75 5.94
CA VAL A 116 -0.47 9.19 5.17
C VAL A 116 -0.63 10.67 4.81
N SER A 117 0.47 11.41 4.78
CA SER A 117 0.48 12.81 4.32
C SER A 117 0.61 12.92 2.80
N GLY A 118 0.06 13.99 2.21
CA GLY A 118 0.15 14.26 0.77
C GLY A 118 -0.93 13.54 -0.03
N GLU A 119 -0.78 13.42 -1.35
CA GLU A 119 -1.82 12.86 -2.24
C GLU A 119 -2.16 11.39 -1.91
N THR A 120 -1.17 10.61 -1.45
CA THR A 120 -1.43 9.24 -0.96
C THR A 120 -2.40 9.22 0.23
N GLY A 121 -2.50 10.32 0.98
CA GLY A 121 -3.40 10.51 2.12
C GLY A 121 -4.87 10.53 1.75
N ASP A 122 -5.23 10.86 0.50
CA ASP A 122 -6.62 10.82 0.07
C ASP A 122 -7.16 9.37 0.08
N PHE A 123 -6.29 8.39 -0.19
CA PHE A 123 -6.60 6.97 -0.04
C PHE A 123 -6.29 6.44 1.37
N TRP A 124 -5.23 6.92 2.02
CA TRP A 124 -4.88 6.53 3.39
C TRP A 124 -5.23 7.65 4.37
N ASP A 125 -6.53 7.80 4.64
CA ASP A 125 -7.15 8.86 5.43
C ASP A 125 -7.55 8.41 6.85
N GLY A 126 -7.07 7.23 7.28
CA GLY A 126 -7.48 6.57 8.52
C GLY A 126 -8.67 5.62 8.40
N THR A 127 -9.40 5.62 7.27
CA THR A 127 -10.53 4.71 7.04
C THR A 127 -10.07 3.25 7.03
N SER A 128 -10.89 2.35 7.57
CA SER A 128 -10.59 0.91 7.58
C SER A 128 -10.54 0.35 6.16
N ARG A 129 -9.44 -0.30 5.80
CA ARG A 129 -9.25 -0.98 4.52
C ARG A 129 -9.26 -2.50 4.73
N ASN A 130 -10.14 -3.20 4.02
CA ASN A 130 -10.36 -4.65 4.19
C ASN A 130 -9.92 -5.40 2.93
N TYR A 131 -9.16 -6.49 3.08
CA TYR A 131 -8.60 -7.26 1.98
C TYR A 131 -8.93 -8.74 2.18
N SER A 132 -9.84 -9.29 1.36
CA SER A 132 -10.22 -10.71 1.43
C SER A 132 -9.00 -11.62 1.39
N SER A 133 -8.94 -12.56 2.32
CA SER A 133 -7.82 -13.48 2.50
C SER A 133 -8.33 -14.82 3.02
N GLY A 134 -7.44 -15.73 3.38
CA GLY A 134 -7.84 -16.99 4.00
C GLY A 134 -6.67 -17.93 4.22
N PHE A 135 -6.99 -19.22 4.29
CA PHE A 135 -6.08 -20.28 4.68
C PHE A 135 -5.79 -21.21 3.51
N VAL A 136 -4.66 -21.92 3.57
CA VAL A 136 -4.42 -23.12 2.76
C VAL A 136 -4.27 -24.31 3.69
N VAL A 137 -5.06 -25.36 3.47
CA VAL A 137 -5.07 -26.55 4.32
C VAL A 137 -4.70 -27.77 3.50
N TYR A 138 -3.63 -28.45 3.91
CA TYR A 138 -3.30 -29.80 3.48
C TYR A 138 -3.83 -30.81 4.49
N SER A 139 -4.63 -31.77 4.03
CA SER A 139 -5.18 -32.86 4.84
C SER A 139 -4.79 -34.22 4.23
N PRO A 140 -3.94 -35.01 4.90
CA PRO A 140 -3.65 -36.38 4.48
C PRO A 140 -4.77 -37.35 4.88
N GLN A 141 -4.92 -38.44 4.13
CA GLN A 141 -5.78 -39.58 4.47
C GLN A 141 -4.93 -40.85 4.64
N TYR A 142 -3.98 -40.80 5.58
CA TYR A 142 -3.10 -41.93 5.89
C TYR A 142 -3.87 -43.11 6.49
N ASN A 143 -3.43 -44.33 6.18
CA ASN A 143 -4.07 -45.55 6.69
C ASN A 143 -3.51 -45.98 8.05
N GLU A 144 -2.21 -45.80 8.30
CA GLU A 144 -1.51 -46.34 9.48
C GLU A 144 -1.00 -45.25 10.44
N TYR A 145 -0.81 -44.03 9.95
CA TYR A 145 -0.44 -42.84 10.69
C TYR A 145 -1.69 -42.04 11.10
N ALA A 146 -2.44 -42.64 12.03
CA ALA A 146 -3.78 -42.19 12.43
C ALA A 146 -3.83 -40.81 13.13
N GLN A 147 -2.74 -40.36 13.74
CA GLN A 147 -2.63 -39.03 14.38
C GLN A 147 -1.87 -38.04 13.49
N SER A 148 -2.12 -38.10 12.19
CA SER A 148 -1.53 -37.15 11.26
C SER A 148 -2.12 -35.75 11.45
N PRO A 149 -1.27 -34.71 11.44
CA PRO A 149 -1.74 -33.35 11.48
C PRO A 149 -2.27 -32.91 10.11
N GLU A 150 -3.12 -31.90 10.11
CA GLU A 150 -3.30 -31.05 8.94
C GLU A 150 -2.19 -29.99 8.92
N THR A 151 -1.59 -29.74 7.77
CA THR A 151 -0.62 -28.64 7.64
C THR A 151 -1.37 -27.41 7.13
N VAL A 152 -1.36 -26.34 7.92
CA VAL A 152 -2.17 -25.14 7.68
C VAL A 152 -1.27 -23.93 7.48
N TYR A 153 -1.46 -23.25 6.34
CA TYR A 153 -0.98 -21.90 6.10
C TYR A 153 -2.04 -20.91 6.58
N ASP A 154 -1.64 -20.02 7.48
CA ASP A 154 -2.47 -19.01 8.12
C ASP A 154 -1.75 -17.66 8.04
N SER A 155 -2.24 -16.79 7.17
CA SER A 155 -1.73 -15.43 6.93
C SER A 155 -0.26 -15.37 6.51
N THR A 156 0.69 -15.61 7.40
CA THR A 156 2.13 -15.78 7.08
C THR A 156 2.77 -16.98 7.78
N VAL A 157 2.05 -17.68 8.64
CA VAL A 157 2.57 -18.73 9.51
C VAL A 157 2.16 -20.09 8.96
N LEU A 158 3.07 -21.05 9.00
CA LEU A 158 2.79 -22.44 8.71
C LEU A 158 2.86 -23.25 10.01
N TYR A 159 1.87 -24.10 10.27
CA TYR A 159 1.87 -24.98 11.43
C TYR A 159 1.17 -26.30 11.14
N ASP A 160 1.49 -27.30 11.96
CA ASP A 160 0.84 -28.61 11.97
C ASP A 160 -0.25 -28.63 13.04
N ARG A 161 -1.51 -28.77 12.61
CA ARG A 161 -2.71 -28.86 13.45
C ARG A 161 -2.98 -30.30 13.82
N PHE A 162 -2.64 -30.67 15.04
CA PHE A 162 -3.03 -31.95 15.64
C PHE A 162 -4.38 -31.82 16.35
N PRO A 163 -5.09 -32.93 16.61
CA PRO A 163 -6.37 -32.90 17.32
C PRO A 163 -6.35 -32.24 18.71
N THR A 164 -5.18 -32.12 19.34
CA THR A 164 -5.03 -31.59 20.70
C THR A 164 -4.14 -30.36 20.82
N ARG A 165 -3.38 -30.01 19.78
CA ARG A 165 -2.43 -28.90 19.80
C ARG A 165 -1.99 -28.51 18.39
N ASN A 166 -1.55 -27.26 18.24
CA ASN A 166 -0.90 -26.78 17.02
C ASN A 166 0.62 -26.68 17.26
N LEU A 167 1.43 -27.09 16.29
CA LEU A 167 2.89 -26.96 16.33
C LEU A 167 3.34 -26.06 15.19
N THR A 168 3.86 -24.87 15.50
CA THR A 168 4.39 -23.91 14.53
C THR A 168 5.61 -24.50 13.82
N ARG A 169 5.65 -24.35 12.49
CA ARG A 169 6.78 -24.75 11.63
C ARG A 169 7.61 -23.55 11.20
N THR A 170 6.98 -22.38 11.10
CA THR A 170 7.64 -21.12 10.71
C THR A 170 7.28 -20.00 11.65
N GLU A 171 8.11 -18.95 11.64
CA GLU A 171 7.80 -17.66 12.25
C GLU A 171 6.77 -16.88 11.43
N GLN A 172 6.23 -15.81 12.02
CA GLN A 172 5.39 -14.82 11.33
C GLN A 172 6.27 -13.81 10.55
N THR A 173 5.74 -13.26 9.46
CA THR A 173 6.41 -12.21 8.66
C THR A 173 5.51 -11.00 8.38
N ILE A 174 4.45 -10.83 9.18
CA ILE A 174 3.52 -9.70 9.06
C ILE A 174 4.20 -8.43 9.58
N VAL A 175 4.89 -8.52 10.72
CA VAL A 175 5.55 -7.38 11.36
C VAL A 175 7.03 -7.70 11.55
N ASP A 176 7.90 -6.87 11.00
CA ASP A 176 9.34 -6.87 11.23
C ASP A 176 9.83 -5.44 11.52
N GLY A 177 9.88 -5.10 12.80
CA GLY A 177 10.19 -3.75 13.27
C GLY A 177 9.19 -2.74 12.71
N LYS A 178 9.64 -1.91 11.76
CA LYS A 178 8.81 -0.89 11.09
C LYS A 178 8.24 -1.33 9.75
N HIS A 179 8.58 -2.52 9.27
CA HIS A 179 8.06 -3.06 8.01
C HIS A 179 6.84 -3.92 8.30
N ILE A 180 5.76 -3.66 7.57
CA ILE A 180 4.52 -4.42 7.63
C ILE A 180 4.32 -5.06 6.27
N SER A 181 4.19 -6.39 6.21
CA SER A 181 3.92 -7.12 4.97
C SER A 181 2.57 -7.82 5.05
N VAL A 182 1.62 -7.37 4.22
CA VAL A 182 0.29 -7.98 4.13
C VAL A 182 0.11 -8.64 2.78
N VAL A 183 0.03 -9.97 2.78
CA VAL A 183 -0.22 -10.76 1.57
C VAL A 183 -1.62 -11.35 1.66
N ALA A 184 -2.53 -10.83 0.83
CA ALA A 184 -3.91 -11.29 0.78
C ALA A 184 -4.04 -12.50 -0.16
N LEU A 185 -4.59 -13.60 0.35
CA LEU A 185 -4.76 -14.84 -0.39
C LEU A 185 -6.18 -14.96 -0.96
N ASN A 186 -6.29 -15.01 -2.29
CA ASN A 186 -7.57 -15.09 -3.00
C ASN A 186 -7.68 -16.31 -3.89
N GLY A 187 -8.89 -16.58 -4.34
CA GLY A 187 -9.21 -17.66 -5.26
C GLY A 187 -9.64 -18.95 -4.57
N SER A 188 -10.20 -19.87 -5.35
CA SER A 188 -10.68 -21.17 -4.91
C SER A 188 -9.78 -22.27 -5.45
N TYR A 189 -9.11 -22.97 -4.55
CA TYR A 189 -8.34 -24.15 -4.88
C TYR A 189 -8.87 -25.33 -4.07
N ALA A 190 -9.10 -26.47 -4.73
CA ALA A 190 -9.43 -27.72 -4.08
C ALA A 190 -9.00 -28.88 -4.99
N ARG A 191 -8.06 -29.70 -4.53
CA ARG A 191 -7.59 -30.89 -5.24
C ARG A 191 -7.37 -32.03 -4.26
N SER A 192 -7.69 -33.25 -4.70
CA SER A 192 -7.44 -34.49 -3.97
C SER A 192 -6.81 -35.49 -4.91
N GLU A 193 -5.62 -35.98 -4.59
CA GLU A 193 -4.83 -36.85 -5.46
C GLU A 193 -4.05 -37.90 -4.67
N GLN A 194 -3.68 -39.00 -5.34
CA GLN A 194 -2.80 -40.06 -4.80
C GLN A 194 -1.33 -39.84 -5.20
N GLY A 195 -0.99 -38.66 -5.70
CA GLY A 195 0.32 -38.31 -6.24
C GLY A 195 0.57 -36.81 -6.14
N ALA A 196 1.40 -36.27 -7.05
CA ALA A 196 1.76 -34.85 -7.04
C ALA A 196 0.78 -33.97 -7.81
N VAL A 197 0.56 -32.77 -7.28
CA VAL A 197 -0.09 -31.65 -7.98
C VAL A 197 0.88 -30.49 -8.10
N THR A 198 0.70 -29.67 -9.14
CA THR A 198 1.37 -28.38 -9.26
C THR A 198 0.37 -27.29 -8.89
N VAL A 199 0.68 -26.54 -7.83
CA VAL A 199 -0.04 -25.34 -7.42
C VAL A 199 0.61 -24.16 -8.13
N GLN A 200 -0.21 -23.30 -8.74
CA GLN A 200 0.26 -22.07 -9.37
C GLN A 200 -0.03 -20.91 -8.42
N VAL A 201 1.02 -20.24 -7.96
CA VAL A 201 0.93 -19.00 -7.19
C VAL A 201 0.86 -17.86 -8.19
N GLU A 202 -0.31 -17.23 -8.33
CA GLU A 202 -0.54 -16.13 -9.27
C GLU A 202 -0.48 -14.78 -8.54
N ARG A 203 0.43 -13.90 -8.95
CA ARG A 203 0.53 -12.56 -8.36
C ARG A 203 -0.39 -11.61 -9.14
N SER A 204 -1.63 -11.48 -8.67
CA SER A 204 -2.64 -10.66 -9.34
C SER A 204 -2.48 -9.16 -9.08
N SER A 205 -1.81 -8.79 -7.99
CA SER A 205 -1.39 -7.43 -7.68
C SER A 205 -0.15 -7.51 -6.80
N SER A 206 0.98 -6.99 -7.29
CA SER A 206 2.24 -7.04 -6.56
C SER A 206 3.23 -6.05 -7.14
N SER A 207 3.91 -5.32 -6.26
CA SER A 207 5.01 -4.45 -6.60
C SER A 207 5.96 -4.27 -5.40
N GLY A 208 7.10 -3.62 -5.62
CA GLY A 208 8.09 -3.37 -4.59
C GLY A 208 7.76 -2.16 -3.69
N THR A 209 6.60 -1.53 -3.87
CA THR A 209 6.30 -0.25 -3.23
C THR A 209 5.83 -0.39 -1.81
N THR A 210 6.14 0.63 -1.03
CA THR A 210 5.73 0.74 0.37
C THR A 210 4.99 2.05 0.57
N VAL A 211 4.05 2.03 1.51
CA VAL A 211 3.33 3.22 1.97
C VAL A 211 3.83 3.59 3.37
N PRO A 212 4.29 4.82 3.61
CA PRO A 212 4.71 5.27 4.94
C PRO A 212 3.49 5.62 5.80
N VAL A 213 2.87 4.63 6.42
CA VAL A 213 1.65 4.81 7.24
C VAL A 213 1.97 5.21 8.68
N THR A 214 1.17 6.11 9.25
CA THR A 214 1.21 6.51 10.66
C THR A 214 -0.21 6.49 11.26
N ASN A 215 -0.34 6.69 12.57
CA ASN A 215 -1.64 6.82 13.23
C ASN A 215 -2.29 8.19 12.96
N VAL A 216 -3.60 8.18 12.74
CA VAL A 216 -4.44 9.38 12.51
C VAL A 216 -4.32 10.43 13.62
N SER A 217 -4.28 9.99 14.88
CA SER A 217 -4.20 10.88 16.05
C SER A 217 -3.42 10.23 17.18
N ALA A 218 -2.85 11.03 18.09
CA ALA A 218 -2.00 10.55 19.19
C ALA A 218 -2.69 9.54 20.14
N GLY A 219 -4.02 9.48 20.14
CA GLY A 219 -4.81 8.53 20.93
C GLY A 219 -5.23 7.25 20.18
N GLN A 220 -4.90 7.14 18.89
CA GLN A 220 -5.21 5.99 18.05
C GLN A 220 -3.93 5.27 17.61
N ASN A 221 -4.07 3.99 17.31
CA ASN A 221 -2.98 3.13 16.88
C ASN A 221 -3.35 2.52 15.53
N VAL A 222 -2.36 2.47 14.62
CA VAL A 222 -2.48 1.62 13.43
C VAL A 222 -2.73 0.19 13.91
N THR A 223 -3.81 -0.41 13.45
CA THR A 223 -4.25 -1.73 13.90
C THR A 223 -4.42 -2.66 12.71
N LEU A 224 -3.82 -3.85 12.80
CA LEU A 224 -4.00 -4.94 11.85
C LEU A 224 -4.99 -5.94 12.44
N LEU A 225 -6.02 -6.31 11.69
CA LEU A 225 -6.89 -7.45 11.97
C LEU A 225 -6.57 -8.54 10.98
N VAL A 226 -6.13 -9.69 11.46
CA VAL A 226 -5.65 -10.78 10.63
C VAL A 226 -6.43 -12.05 10.99
N PRO A 227 -7.03 -12.77 10.03
CA PRO A 227 -7.73 -14.01 10.34
C PRO A 227 -6.71 -15.06 10.82
N THR A 228 -7.05 -15.81 11.87
CA THR A 228 -6.16 -16.83 12.43
C THR A 228 -6.94 -17.97 13.08
N THR A 229 -6.35 -19.17 13.12
CA THR A 229 -6.83 -20.28 13.95
C THR A 229 -5.88 -20.65 15.10
N LEU A 230 -4.71 -20.01 15.17
CA LEU A 230 -3.78 -20.10 16.30
C LEU A 230 -4.33 -19.40 17.56
N SER A 231 -3.91 -19.88 18.73
CA SER A 231 -4.28 -19.27 20.02
C SER A 231 -3.56 -17.95 20.27
N ALA A 232 -4.07 -17.15 21.22
CA ALA A 232 -3.42 -15.92 21.65
C ALA A 232 -1.98 -16.16 22.14
N SER A 233 -1.75 -17.21 22.93
CA SER A 233 -0.41 -17.54 23.45
C SER A 233 0.59 -17.88 22.34
N GLN A 234 0.15 -18.56 21.28
CA GLN A 234 1.02 -18.87 20.15
C GLN A 234 1.39 -17.59 19.37
N TRP A 235 0.47 -16.65 19.25
CA TRP A 235 0.76 -15.35 18.67
C TRP A 235 1.63 -14.47 19.56
N GLU A 236 1.49 -14.55 20.88
CA GLU A 236 2.41 -13.91 21.82
C GLU A 236 3.84 -14.44 21.61
N ASP A 237 4.03 -15.76 21.49
CA ASP A 237 5.35 -16.34 21.19
C ASP A 237 5.89 -15.90 19.82
N LEU A 238 5.06 -15.93 18.77
CA LEU A 238 5.46 -15.53 17.40
C LEU A 238 5.80 -14.04 17.26
N LEU A 239 5.24 -13.20 18.14
CA LEU A 239 5.45 -11.75 18.15
C LEU A 239 6.38 -11.27 19.26
N ASP A 240 7.01 -12.19 20.02
CA ASP A 240 7.81 -11.86 21.21
C ASP A 240 8.84 -10.74 20.92
N GLY A 241 9.70 -10.94 19.92
CA GLY A 241 10.69 -9.94 19.51
C GLY A 241 10.13 -8.69 18.85
N GLN A 242 8.83 -8.65 18.56
CA GLN A 242 8.16 -7.50 17.96
C GLN A 242 7.47 -6.61 19.00
N PHE A 243 7.32 -7.04 20.26
CA PHE A 243 6.71 -6.19 21.28
C PHE A 243 7.61 -5.02 21.69
N VAL A 244 6.98 -3.91 22.08
CA VAL A 244 7.68 -2.66 22.47
C VAL A 244 8.65 -2.86 23.64
N ASP A 245 8.32 -3.74 24.59
CA ASP A 245 9.18 -4.08 25.73
C ASP A 245 10.39 -4.94 25.33
N GLN A 246 10.34 -5.61 24.18
CA GLN A 246 11.46 -6.34 23.58
C GLN A 246 12.22 -5.52 22.51
N GLY A 247 11.88 -4.24 22.33
CA GLY A 247 12.53 -3.35 21.37
C GLY A 247 11.90 -3.30 19.97
N GLY A 248 10.76 -3.97 19.79
CA GLY A 248 9.93 -3.87 18.59
C GLY A 248 8.90 -2.73 18.65
N HIS A 249 7.83 -2.84 17.87
CA HIS A 249 6.80 -1.81 17.72
C HIS A 249 5.36 -2.32 17.86
N VAL A 250 5.15 -3.57 18.28
CA VAL A 250 3.83 -4.10 18.63
C VAL A 250 3.53 -3.72 20.08
N ARG A 251 2.46 -2.96 20.28
CA ARG A 251 1.99 -2.57 21.61
C ARG A 251 1.17 -3.69 22.26
N ARG A 252 0.34 -4.36 21.47
CA ARG A 252 -0.58 -5.41 21.95
C ARG A 252 -0.96 -6.34 20.81
N ALA A 253 -1.03 -7.63 21.12
CA ALA A 253 -1.64 -8.65 20.27
C ALA A 253 -2.75 -9.35 21.07
N SER A 254 -3.93 -9.53 20.49
CA SER A 254 -5.03 -10.26 21.16
C SER A 254 -6.04 -10.79 20.16
N LEU A 255 -6.70 -11.90 20.49
CA LEU A 255 -7.79 -12.42 19.67
C LEU A 255 -9.10 -11.67 19.96
N GLN A 256 -9.86 -11.38 18.91
CA GLN A 256 -11.22 -10.88 19.04
C GLN A 256 -12.17 -11.99 19.51
N THR A 257 -13.19 -11.59 20.27
CA THR A 257 -14.19 -12.51 20.82
C THR A 257 -15.15 -13.05 19.76
N ILE A 258 -15.36 -12.31 18.67
CA ILE A 258 -16.22 -12.73 17.57
C ILE A 258 -15.41 -13.72 16.70
N PRO A 259 -15.91 -14.96 16.51
CA PRO A 259 -15.23 -15.93 15.64
C PRO A 259 -15.41 -15.56 14.16
N LEU A 260 -14.55 -16.12 13.31
CA LEU A 260 -14.67 -16.02 11.86
C LEU A 260 -15.94 -16.74 11.36
N PRO A 261 -16.65 -16.20 10.36
CA PRO A 261 -17.76 -16.90 9.72
C PRO A 261 -17.30 -18.17 9.01
N ASP A 262 -18.13 -19.22 9.09
CA ASP A 262 -18.00 -20.50 8.37
C ASP A 262 -16.60 -21.15 8.40
N THR A 263 -15.76 -20.74 9.36
CA THR A 263 -14.38 -21.18 9.53
C THR A 263 -14.06 -21.30 11.01
N VAL A 264 -13.21 -22.26 11.39
CA VAL A 264 -12.71 -22.36 12.76
C VAL A 264 -11.62 -21.32 12.95
N GLY A 265 -11.89 -20.20 13.62
CA GLY A 265 -10.88 -19.19 13.90
C GLY A 265 -11.41 -17.87 14.48
N HIS A 266 -10.50 -16.92 14.67
CA HIS A 266 -10.74 -15.59 15.22
C HIS A 266 -9.93 -14.54 14.43
N TYR A 267 -10.23 -13.26 14.67
CA TYR A 267 -9.35 -12.18 14.25
C TYR A 267 -8.26 -11.93 15.29
N LEU A 268 -6.99 -12.01 14.90
CA LEU A 268 -5.88 -11.44 15.64
C LEU A 268 -5.86 -9.94 15.44
N ARG A 269 -5.97 -9.20 16.54
CA ARG A 269 -5.79 -7.76 16.59
C ARG A 269 -4.36 -7.45 17.03
N ILE A 270 -3.56 -6.89 16.12
CA ILE A 270 -2.21 -6.36 16.38
C ILE A 270 -2.31 -4.83 16.41
N GLU A 271 -2.05 -4.23 17.57
CA GLU A 271 -1.99 -2.78 17.75
C GLU A 271 -0.53 -2.34 17.73
N LEU A 272 -0.18 -1.46 16.80
CA LEU A 272 1.18 -0.94 16.66
C LEU A 272 1.42 0.26 17.60
N GLN A 273 2.69 0.56 17.87
CA GLN A 273 3.10 1.71 18.65
C GLN A 273 2.68 3.01 17.94
N PRO A 274 2.04 3.97 18.64
CA PRO A 274 1.65 5.24 18.05
C PRO A 274 2.87 6.16 17.85
N ASN A 275 2.72 7.17 16.98
CA ASN A 275 3.74 8.15 16.60
C ASN A 275 4.98 7.53 15.97
N VAL A 276 4.79 6.42 15.23
CA VAL A 276 5.83 5.73 14.46
C VAL A 276 5.31 5.59 13.04
N THR A 277 6.15 5.93 12.07
CA THR A 277 5.89 5.67 10.64
C THR A 277 6.33 4.26 10.29
N TYR A 278 5.42 3.48 9.73
CA TYR A 278 5.63 2.11 9.27
C TYR A 278 5.66 2.06 7.75
N GLN A 279 6.47 1.16 7.19
CA GLN A 279 6.50 0.87 5.77
C GLN A 279 5.55 -0.29 5.49
N LEU A 280 4.34 0.02 5.01
CA LEU A 280 3.33 -0.96 4.65
C LEU A 280 3.55 -1.42 3.21
N GLN A 281 3.83 -2.70 3.03
CA GLN A 281 3.91 -3.38 1.75
C GLN A 281 2.76 -4.38 1.63
N MET A 282 2.09 -4.39 0.48
CA MET A 282 0.97 -5.30 0.27
C MET A 282 1.03 -6.01 -1.07
N ALA A 283 0.50 -7.23 -1.11
CA ALA A 283 0.32 -7.97 -2.34
C ALA A 283 -0.97 -8.79 -2.30
N LYS A 284 -1.54 -9.04 -3.47
CA LYS A 284 -2.61 -10.00 -3.69
C LYS A 284 -2.08 -11.20 -4.45
N VAL A 285 -2.25 -12.37 -3.84
CA VAL A 285 -1.86 -13.65 -4.40
C VAL A 285 -3.09 -14.52 -4.61
N GLY A 286 -3.17 -15.13 -5.78
CA GLY A 286 -4.24 -16.01 -6.21
C GLY A 286 -3.81 -17.47 -6.25
N LEU A 287 -4.68 -18.35 -5.77
CA LEU A 287 -4.56 -19.80 -5.94
C LEU A 287 -5.83 -20.36 -6.61
N GLY A 288 -5.64 -21.20 -7.63
CA GLY A 288 -6.74 -21.88 -8.29
C GLY A 288 -7.54 -20.98 -9.22
N THR A 289 -8.86 -20.91 -9.03
CA THR A 289 -9.78 -20.16 -9.91
C THR A 289 -10.47 -19.01 -9.19
N GLY A 290 -11.09 -18.09 -9.92
CA GLY A 290 -11.81 -16.95 -9.32
C GLY A 290 -10.89 -15.84 -8.78
N VAL A 291 -9.61 -15.87 -9.15
CA VAL A 291 -8.67 -14.76 -8.90
C VAL A 291 -8.93 -13.68 -9.94
N GLN A 292 -9.25 -12.48 -9.48
CA GLN A 292 -9.43 -11.30 -10.35
C GLN A 292 -8.21 -10.39 -10.23
N SER A 293 -7.78 -9.81 -11.34
CA SER A 293 -6.82 -8.70 -11.33
C SER A 293 -7.42 -7.48 -10.63
N GLU A 294 -6.56 -6.65 -10.06
CA GLU A 294 -6.98 -5.40 -9.44
C GLU A 294 -7.01 -4.27 -10.48
N SER A 295 -7.95 -3.34 -10.31
CA SER A 295 -8.05 -2.14 -11.12
C SER A 295 -7.40 -0.95 -10.44
N ALA A 296 -7.10 0.09 -11.23
CA ALA A 296 -6.72 1.39 -10.69
C ALA A 296 -7.73 1.87 -9.64
N THR A 297 -7.21 2.39 -8.54
CA THR A 297 -7.99 2.80 -7.36
C THR A 297 -7.65 4.23 -6.96
N TYR A 298 -6.38 4.63 -7.00
CA TYR A 298 -5.98 6.00 -6.67
C TYR A 298 -4.74 6.44 -7.45
N LEU A 299 -4.54 7.75 -7.51
CA LEU A 299 -3.34 8.39 -8.02
C LEU A 299 -2.50 8.93 -6.85
N THR A 300 -1.20 9.02 -7.05
CA THR A 300 -0.30 9.75 -6.13
C THR A 300 0.75 10.51 -6.92
N ASP A 301 1.24 11.61 -6.37
CA ASP A 301 2.38 12.33 -6.94
C ASP A 301 3.69 11.60 -6.63
N THR A 302 4.55 11.46 -7.65
CA THR A 302 5.88 10.85 -7.54
C THR A 302 6.97 11.92 -7.64
N SER A 303 6.79 12.89 -8.56
CA SER A 303 7.76 13.98 -8.73
C SER A 303 7.14 15.22 -9.39
N GLY A 304 7.82 16.36 -9.22
CA GLY A 304 7.46 17.63 -9.85
C GLY A 304 6.47 18.49 -9.05
N ASN A 305 5.91 17.99 -7.96
CA ASN A 305 5.08 18.80 -7.06
C ASN A 305 5.90 19.88 -6.34
N ARG A 306 5.32 21.07 -6.20
CA ARG A 306 5.91 22.28 -5.58
C ARG A 306 7.26 22.68 -6.18
N THR A 307 7.40 22.54 -7.50
CA THR A 307 8.61 22.94 -8.23
C THR A 307 8.43 24.28 -8.93
N SER A 308 9.54 25.01 -9.10
CA SER A 308 9.58 26.23 -9.90
C SER A 308 9.95 25.93 -11.35
N VAL A 309 9.38 26.68 -12.29
CA VAL A 309 9.69 26.63 -13.72
C VAL A 309 9.84 28.06 -14.24
N PRO A 310 10.93 28.41 -14.93
CA PRO A 310 11.04 29.72 -15.55
C PRO A 310 10.02 29.85 -16.69
N GLU A 311 9.59 31.07 -16.98
CA GLU A 311 8.79 31.34 -18.18
C GLU A 311 9.49 30.84 -19.47
N GLY A 312 8.68 30.39 -20.42
CA GLY A 312 9.14 29.68 -21.61
C GLY A 312 9.83 28.34 -21.36
N GLY A 313 10.03 27.95 -20.10
CA GLY A 313 10.60 26.69 -19.67
C GLY A 313 9.58 25.55 -19.62
N THR A 314 10.08 24.37 -19.29
CA THR A 314 9.27 23.16 -19.16
C THR A 314 9.61 22.43 -17.88
N GLN A 315 8.60 21.83 -17.24
CA GLN A 315 8.77 21.01 -16.05
C GLN A 315 8.06 19.67 -16.24
N GLN A 316 8.74 18.57 -15.91
CA GLN A 316 8.11 17.26 -15.86
C GLN A 316 7.46 17.04 -14.49
N VAL A 317 6.23 16.55 -14.53
CA VAL A 317 5.51 16.02 -13.36
C VAL A 317 5.19 14.56 -13.61
N VAL A 318 5.33 13.74 -12.58
CA VAL A 318 5.08 12.30 -12.65
C VAL A 318 4.08 11.93 -11.58
N VAL A 319 3.01 11.26 -12.00
CA VAL A 319 2.01 10.66 -11.12
C VAL A 319 2.01 9.15 -11.30
N SER A 320 1.68 8.41 -10.25
CA SER A 320 1.64 6.96 -10.27
C SER A 320 0.21 6.45 -10.08
N VAL A 321 -0.22 5.53 -10.95
CA VAL A 321 -1.51 4.84 -10.86
C VAL A 321 -1.37 3.61 -9.97
N ARG A 322 -2.15 3.58 -8.90
CA ARG A 322 -2.12 2.54 -7.87
C ARG A 322 -3.44 1.79 -7.81
N ASP A 323 -3.37 0.50 -7.57
CA ASP A 323 -4.53 -0.27 -7.11
C ASP A 323 -4.72 -0.13 -5.58
N ARG A 324 -5.77 -0.77 -5.06
CA ARG A 324 -6.11 -0.76 -3.64
C ARG A 324 -5.06 -1.39 -2.72
N TYR A 325 -4.07 -2.11 -3.26
CA TYR A 325 -2.94 -2.71 -2.54
C TYR A 325 -1.67 -1.85 -2.68
N ASN A 326 -1.77 -0.60 -3.16
CA ASN A 326 -0.65 0.30 -3.45
C ASN A 326 0.30 -0.23 -4.56
N ASN A 327 -0.13 -1.22 -5.34
CA ASN A 327 0.68 -1.75 -6.43
C ASN A 327 0.41 -0.98 -7.73
N HIS A 328 1.45 -0.85 -8.54
CA HIS A 328 1.39 -0.16 -9.83
C HIS A 328 0.43 -0.85 -10.79
N VAL A 329 -0.33 -0.06 -11.57
CA VAL A 329 -1.22 -0.57 -12.61
C VAL A 329 -0.84 0.05 -13.95
N SER A 330 -0.52 -0.79 -14.94
CA SER A 330 -0.18 -0.37 -16.30
C SER A 330 -1.42 -0.17 -17.17
N ASP A 331 -1.24 0.53 -18.28
CA ASP A 331 -2.24 0.67 -19.35
C ASP A 331 -3.56 1.33 -18.87
N VAL A 332 -3.45 2.26 -17.91
CA VAL A 332 -4.60 3.00 -17.36
C VAL A 332 -4.61 4.42 -17.91
N GLN A 333 -5.65 4.75 -18.67
CA GLN A 333 -5.83 6.09 -19.21
C GLN A 333 -6.12 7.12 -18.11
N VAL A 334 -5.42 8.25 -18.17
CA VAL A 334 -5.65 9.41 -17.29
C VAL A 334 -5.98 10.66 -18.10
N ARG A 335 -6.56 11.65 -17.43
CA ARG A 335 -6.68 13.01 -17.96
C ARG A 335 -5.92 13.98 -17.10
N ALA A 336 -5.35 14.99 -17.73
CA ALA A 336 -4.70 16.10 -17.05
C ALA A 336 -5.19 17.42 -17.62
N ASN A 337 -5.33 18.42 -16.75
CA ASN A 337 -5.53 19.81 -17.15
C ASN A 337 -4.71 20.73 -16.25
N THR A 338 -4.52 21.96 -16.67
CA THR A 338 -3.96 23.01 -15.84
C THR A 338 -5.00 24.08 -15.53
N SER A 339 -5.00 24.58 -14.30
CA SER A 339 -5.89 25.67 -13.88
C SER A 339 -5.31 27.06 -14.13
N GLY A 340 -4.04 27.15 -14.57
CA GLY A 340 -3.31 28.40 -14.79
C GLY A 340 -2.89 28.57 -16.25
N SER A 341 -2.01 29.56 -16.50
CA SER A 341 -1.40 29.76 -17.81
C SER A 341 -0.44 28.61 -18.14
N GLY A 342 -0.24 28.34 -19.43
CA GLY A 342 0.62 27.26 -19.92
C GLY A 342 -0.16 26.13 -20.61
N SER A 343 0.53 25.03 -20.90
CA SER A 343 -0.06 23.86 -21.56
C SER A 343 0.58 22.56 -21.08
N LEU A 344 -0.10 21.44 -21.31
CA LEU A 344 0.35 20.11 -20.91
C LEU A 344 0.55 19.20 -22.12
N THR A 345 1.61 18.40 -22.11
CA THR A 345 1.82 17.32 -23.08
C THR A 345 2.21 16.03 -22.36
N PHE A 346 1.56 14.93 -22.70
CA PHE A 346 1.97 13.60 -22.23
C PHE A 346 3.24 13.15 -22.94
N ALA A 347 4.11 12.42 -22.23
CA ALA A 347 5.33 11.85 -22.82
C ALA A 347 5.04 10.70 -23.82
N GLY A 348 3.85 10.08 -23.72
CA GLY A 348 3.38 9.01 -24.60
C GLY A 348 1.88 9.10 -24.85
N GLU A 349 1.24 7.95 -25.04
CA GLU A 349 -0.22 7.83 -24.93
C GLU A 349 -0.59 8.19 -23.48
N ASN A 350 -1.73 8.83 -23.26
CA ASN A 350 -2.13 9.38 -21.95
C ASN A 350 -2.54 8.27 -20.95
N GLU A 351 -1.70 7.26 -20.83
CA GLU A 351 -1.87 6.03 -20.09
C GLU A 351 -0.63 5.77 -19.22
N SER A 352 -0.80 5.02 -18.14
CA SER A 352 0.31 4.60 -17.30
C SER A 352 1.20 3.57 -17.99
N ASP A 353 2.51 3.68 -17.80
CA ASP A 353 3.49 2.76 -18.34
C ASP A 353 3.56 1.42 -17.57
N ALA A 354 4.57 0.59 -17.87
CA ALA A 354 4.76 -0.71 -17.22
C ALA A 354 5.08 -0.60 -15.71
N ASP A 355 5.59 0.55 -15.28
CA ASP A 355 5.83 0.89 -13.88
C ASP A 355 4.64 1.67 -13.29
N GLY A 356 3.50 1.75 -13.99
CA GLY A 356 2.29 2.42 -13.54
C GLY A 356 2.42 3.94 -13.46
N ASP A 357 3.46 4.53 -14.05
CA ASP A 357 3.71 5.96 -13.97
C ASP A 357 3.19 6.68 -15.23
N VAL A 358 2.71 7.91 -15.05
CA VAL A 358 2.32 8.81 -16.13
C VAL A 358 3.17 10.06 -16.04
N THR A 359 3.98 10.29 -17.09
CA THR A 359 4.82 11.49 -17.21
C THR A 359 4.12 12.55 -18.04
N ILE A 360 3.91 13.72 -17.44
CA ILE A 360 3.30 14.89 -18.06
C ILE A 360 4.33 16.01 -18.06
N THR A 361 4.53 16.65 -19.21
CA THR A 361 5.36 17.86 -19.32
C THR A 361 4.46 19.08 -19.30
N TYR A 362 4.66 19.93 -18.30
CA TYR A 362 4.11 21.27 -18.25
C TYR A 362 5.01 22.23 -19.03
N HIS A 363 4.40 23.05 -19.88
CA HIS A 363 5.06 24.11 -20.65
C HIS A 363 4.59 25.45 -20.12
N ALA A 364 5.50 26.20 -19.53
CA ALA A 364 5.23 27.55 -19.08
C ALA A 364 4.95 28.45 -20.32
N PRO A 365 4.03 29.42 -20.21
CA PRO A 365 3.88 30.42 -21.26
C PRO A 365 5.20 31.17 -21.46
N GLN A 366 5.41 31.74 -22.65
CA GLN A 366 6.64 32.45 -23.00
C GLN A 366 6.85 33.74 -22.19
N ASP A 367 5.80 34.25 -21.56
CA ASP A 367 5.78 35.52 -20.84
C ASP A 367 4.73 35.44 -19.74
N ILE A 368 5.04 35.94 -18.55
CA ILE A 368 4.08 36.09 -17.44
C ILE A 368 4.19 37.46 -16.76
N ASP A 369 3.04 38.02 -16.42
CA ASP A 369 3.00 39.24 -15.60
C ASP A 369 3.24 38.93 -14.11
N GLY A 370 3.87 39.88 -13.40
CA GLY A 370 4.13 39.80 -11.96
C GLY A 370 5.37 38.98 -11.60
N SER A 371 5.66 38.83 -10.30
CA SER A 371 6.88 38.15 -9.82
C SER A 371 6.84 36.63 -9.94
N GLY A 372 5.70 36.07 -10.29
CA GLY A 372 5.50 34.65 -10.50
C GLY A 372 4.04 34.25 -10.36
N ASN A 373 3.66 33.16 -11.01
CA ASN A 373 2.30 32.65 -11.03
C ASN A 373 2.24 31.22 -10.49
N THR A 374 1.35 30.96 -9.53
CA THR A 374 1.09 29.60 -9.08
C THR A 374 0.13 28.92 -10.04
N VAL A 375 0.52 27.74 -10.52
CA VAL A 375 -0.24 26.95 -11.49
C VAL A 375 -0.47 25.57 -10.89
N PHE A 376 -1.67 25.02 -11.08
CA PHE A 376 -1.99 23.65 -10.66
C PHE A 376 -2.10 22.75 -11.88
N VAL A 377 -1.51 21.56 -11.78
CA VAL A 377 -1.68 20.46 -12.73
C VAL A 377 -2.58 19.43 -12.06
N ASN A 378 -3.78 19.27 -12.60
CA ASN A 378 -4.83 18.43 -12.06
C ASN A 378 -4.93 17.16 -12.91
N VAL A 379 -4.68 16.00 -12.32
CA VAL A 379 -4.71 14.69 -12.99
C VAL A 379 -5.82 13.82 -12.40
N SER A 380 -6.55 13.08 -13.23
CA SER A 380 -7.68 12.25 -12.79
C SER A 380 -7.74 10.90 -13.51
N LEU A 381 -8.18 9.86 -12.78
CA LEU A 381 -8.50 8.52 -13.33
C LEU A 381 -9.85 8.46 -14.07
N GLN A 382 -10.75 9.43 -13.88
CA GLN A 382 -12.11 9.33 -14.44
C GLN A 382 -12.14 9.58 -15.96
N GLY A 383 -12.69 8.64 -16.75
CA GLY A 383 -13.05 8.82 -18.17
C GLY A 383 -13.98 7.79 -18.80
N PRO A 384 -14.84 8.12 -19.82
CA PRO A 384 -15.08 9.39 -20.54
C PRO A 384 -16.49 9.96 -20.32
N ARG A 385 -16.61 11.22 -19.86
CA ARG A 385 -17.81 12.06 -20.04
C ARG A 385 -17.36 13.50 -20.23
N GLU A 386 -17.60 14.03 -21.43
CA GLU A 386 -17.53 15.45 -21.86
C GLU A 386 -16.59 16.38 -21.10
N ASP A 387 -15.40 16.63 -21.68
CA ASP A 387 -14.62 17.88 -21.83
C ASP A 387 -14.55 18.92 -20.70
N VAL A 388 -14.99 18.61 -19.48
CA VAL A 388 -14.92 19.50 -18.32
C VAL A 388 -14.52 18.66 -17.12
N LEU A 389 -13.42 19.03 -16.46
CA LEU A 389 -13.14 18.66 -15.06
C LEU A 389 -14.18 19.30 -14.10
N GLY A 390 -15.47 19.30 -14.46
CA GLY A 390 -16.54 19.95 -13.71
C GLY A 390 -16.85 19.27 -12.38
N SER A 391 -16.24 18.10 -12.15
CA SER A 391 -16.31 17.31 -10.92
C SER A 391 -14.93 16.98 -10.34
N PHE A 392 -13.87 17.73 -10.71
CA PHE A 392 -12.55 17.52 -10.11
C PHE A 392 -12.57 17.95 -8.65
N ASP A 393 -12.38 16.99 -7.76
CA ASP A 393 -12.28 17.19 -6.33
C ASP A 393 -10.86 16.77 -5.90
N PRO A 394 -10.01 17.70 -5.47
CA PRO A 394 -8.63 17.40 -5.10
C PRO A 394 -8.52 16.55 -3.82
N THR A 395 -9.63 16.21 -3.16
CA THR A 395 -9.66 15.39 -1.93
C THR A 395 -10.03 13.93 -2.19
N THR A 396 -10.36 13.57 -3.43
CA THR A 396 -10.72 12.19 -3.78
C THR A 396 -9.49 11.41 -4.25
N PRO A 397 -9.33 10.13 -3.86
CA PRO A 397 -8.19 9.30 -4.25
C PRO A 397 -7.93 9.22 -5.76
N GLU A 398 -8.97 9.36 -6.58
CA GLU A 398 -8.88 9.27 -8.03
C GLU A 398 -8.25 10.50 -8.70
N ASN A 399 -7.98 11.56 -7.93
CA ASN A 399 -7.47 12.83 -8.40
C ASN A 399 -6.13 13.14 -7.74
N VAL A 400 -5.24 13.81 -8.47
CA VAL A 400 -3.99 14.38 -7.94
C VAL A 400 -3.86 15.83 -8.37
N THR A 401 -3.42 16.68 -7.46
CA THR A 401 -3.12 18.10 -7.73
C THR A 401 -1.64 18.39 -7.47
N LEU A 402 -0.89 18.69 -8.52
CA LEU A 402 0.48 19.17 -8.39
C LEU A 402 0.54 20.69 -8.49
N GLN A 403 1.20 21.32 -7.53
CA GLN A 403 1.44 22.77 -7.55
C GLN A 403 2.77 23.07 -8.25
N LEU A 404 2.78 24.03 -9.15
CA LEU A 404 3.97 24.58 -9.80
C LEU A 404 4.02 26.10 -9.59
N THR A 405 5.22 26.67 -9.59
CA THR A 405 5.41 28.12 -9.59
C THR A 405 6.13 28.54 -10.86
N VAL A 406 5.45 29.30 -11.72
CA VAL A 406 6.08 29.90 -12.90
C VAL A 406 6.80 31.16 -12.45
N GLU A 407 8.11 31.22 -12.67
CA GLU A 407 8.95 32.36 -12.32
C GLU A 407 9.13 33.28 -13.51
N ASN A 408 8.94 34.57 -13.27
CA ASN A 408 9.22 35.61 -14.23
C ASN A 408 10.73 35.86 -14.22
N THR A 409 11.40 35.56 -15.32
CA THR A 409 12.86 35.60 -15.42
C THR A 409 13.36 36.85 -16.12
N ASP A 410 12.57 37.44 -17.00
CA ASP A 410 12.94 38.65 -17.74
C ASP A 410 12.48 39.95 -17.04
N GLY A 411 11.65 39.83 -16.01
CA GLY A 411 11.09 40.93 -15.24
C GLY A 411 10.03 41.74 -15.97
N SER A 412 9.45 41.20 -17.04
CA SER A 412 8.30 41.77 -17.75
C SER A 412 7.11 41.90 -16.78
N GLY A 413 6.24 42.89 -16.95
CA GLY A 413 5.06 43.01 -16.06
C GLY A 413 5.34 43.25 -14.56
N LEU A 414 6.60 43.27 -14.10
CA LEU A 414 7.03 43.72 -12.76
C LEU A 414 7.05 45.25 -12.63
N GLY A 415 6.75 45.93 -13.73
CA GLY A 415 6.80 47.38 -13.86
C GLY A 415 5.71 48.10 -13.06
N GLY A 416 5.91 48.22 -11.75
CA GLY A 416 5.74 49.49 -11.07
C GLY A 416 7.04 50.28 -11.17
N GLY A 417 7.25 51.01 -12.27
CA GLY A 417 8.29 52.04 -12.36
C GLY A 417 9.17 52.03 -13.62
N GLY A 418 8.76 52.82 -14.63
CA GLY A 418 9.68 53.55 -15.51
C GLY A 418 10.00 52.97 -16.89
N GLY A 419 9.15 53.22 -17.89
CA GLY A 419 9.59 53.08 -19.29
C GLY A 419 8.56 53.03 -20.42
N GLY A 420 7.61 53.97 -20.50
CA GLY A 420 7.04 54.47 -21.76
C GLY A 420 6.17 53.53 -22.63
N GLY A 421 4.84 53.61 -22.46
CA GLY A 421 3.90 52.94 -23.38
C GLY A 421 2.40 53.24 -23.16
N GLY A 422 1.96 54.50 -23.36
CA GLY A 422 0.63 54.79 -23.92
C GLY A 422 -0.61 54.87 -23.01
N GLY A 423 -0.48 55.01 -21.69
CA GLY A 423 -1.60 55.43 -20.83
C GLY A 423 -1.95 56.91 -21.03
N ALA A 424 -3.23 57.29 -20.92
CA ALA A 424 -3.68 58.69 -21.08
C ALA A 424 -3.07 59.66 -20.04
N TYR A 425 -2.52 59.11 -18.95
CA TYR A 425 -1.81 59.80 -17.88
C TYR A 425 -0.84 58.81 -17.20
N ALA A 426 0.24 59.31 -16.63
CA ALA A 426 1.14 58.58 -15.72
C ALA A 426 0.64 58.74 -14.28
N LEU A 427 0.84 57.73 -13.44
CA LEU A 427 0.58 57.80 -12.00
C LEU A 427 1.92 57.74 -11.26
N THR A 428 2.16 58.68 -10.35
CA THR A 428 3.40 58.78 -9.57
C THR A 428 3.09 59.04 -8.10
N TRP A 429 3.98 58.63 -7.20
CA TRP A 429 3.87 58.93 -5.78
C TRP A 429 4.54 60.27 -5.45
N GLN A 430 3.90 61.09 -4.62
CA GLN A 430 4.56 62.21 -3.98
C GLN A 430 5.48 61.69 -2.87
N ASP A 431 6.62 62.37 -2.70
CA ASP A 431 7.61 62.00 -1.69
C ASP A 431 7.02 62.18 -0.28
N PRO A 432 6.84 61.10 0.50
CA PRO A 432 6.27 61.21 1.82
C PRO A 432 7.32 61.64 2.87
N SER A 433 8.59 61.80 2.47
CA SER A 433 9.64 62.28 3.37
C SER A 433 9.31 63.69 3.89
N GLY A 434 9.36 63.84 5.22
CA GLY A 434 8.89 65.03 5.93
C GLY A 434 7.76 64.75 6.91
N GLN A 435 7.13 63.58 6.82
CA GLN A 435 6.29 63.03 7.88
C GLN A 435 7.13 62.43 9.01
N THR A 436 6.61 62.51 10.24
CA THR A 436 7.27 61.91 11.42
C THR A 436 7.39 60.40 11.22
N GLY A 437 8.58 59.83 11.47
CA GLY A 437 8.81 58.39 11.37
C GLY A 437 8.90 57.83 9.94
N VAL A 438 8.96 58.67 8.89
CA VAL A 438 9.13 58.25 7.49
C VAL A 438 10.49 58.68 6.96
N GLU A 439 11.29 57.72 6.48
CA GLU A 439 12.60 57.96 5.88
C GLU A 439 12.66 57.38 4.46
N CYS A 440 12.86 58.24 3.45
CA CYS A 440 12.98 57.86 2.03
C CYS A 440 14.34 58.31 1.47
N PRO A 441 15.42 57.51 1.59
CA PRO A 441 16.78 57.93 1.22
C PRO A 441 16.94 58.29 -0.27
N GLY A 442 16.14 57.68 -1.15
CA GLY A 442 16.12 57.95 -2.60
C GLY A 442 14.88 58.69 -3.09
N GLY A 443 14.09 59.27 -2.18
CA GLY A 443 12.81 59.94 -2.48
C GLY A 443 11.67 58.98 -2.80
N ALA A 444 10.57 59.51 -3.37
CA ALA A 444 9.31 58.78 -3.60
C ALA A 444 9.40 57.52 -4.47
N ASN A 445 10.46 57.40 -5.28
CA ASN A 445 10.64 56.32 -6.25
C ASN A 445 11.64 55.26 -5.77
N ASP A 446 12.09 55.33 -4.51
CA ASP A 446 13.00 54.38 -3.88
C ASP A 446 12.39 53.84 -2.58
N VAL A 447 13.07 52.90 -1.93
CA VAL A 447 12.58 52.24 -0.71
C VAL A 447 12.48 53.25 0.44
N CYS A 448 11.24 53.54 0.86
CA CYS A 448 10.93 54.29 2.07
C CYS A 448 10.79 53.34 3.28
N THR A 449 11.31 53.74 4.43
CA THR A 449 11.14 53.03 5.71
C THR A 449 10.18 53.80 6.62
N LEU A 450 9.17 53.11 7.14
CA LEU A 450 8.23 53.63 8.15
C LEU A 450 8.54 53.03 9.52
N TYR A 451 8.88 53.87 10.49
CA TYR A 451 9.20 53.46 11.85
C TYR A 451 7.94 53.44 12.73
N SER A 452 7.37 52.25 12.92
CA SER A 452 6.13 52.05 13.71
C SER A 452 6.24 52.43 15.19
N ASN A 453 7.44 52.62 15.71
CA ASN A 453 7.69 53.15 17.05
C ASN A 453 7.67 54.69 17.12
N GLU A 454 7.66 55.38 15.97
CA GLU A 454 7.73 56.85 15.88
C GLU A 454 6.44 57.48 15.33
N THR A 455 5.65 56.74 14.55
CA THR A 455 4.35 57.19 14.04
C THR A 455 3.32 56.04 14.03
N ALA A 456 2.04 56.41 14.18
CA ALA A 456 0.90 55.49 14.10
C ALA A 456 0.38 55.32 12.66
N ASP A 457 0.75 56.24 11.76
CA ASP A 457 0.34 56.23 10.37
C ASP A 457 1.31 57.04 9.48
N ALA A 458 1.19 56.86 8.17
CA ALA A 458 1.79 57.73 7.16
C ALA A 458 0.81 57.96 6.00
N SER A 459 0.67 59.21 5.58
CA SER A 459 -0.13 59.58 4.41
C SER A 459 0.68 59.39 3.14
N LEU A 460 0.12 58.68 2.17
CA LEU A 460 0.71 58.45 0.86
C LEU A 460 -0.18 59.10 -0.19
N THR A 461 0.39 59.93 -1.06
CA THR A 461 -0.36 60.67 -2.09
C THR A 461 0.12 60.28 -3.48
N ALA A 462 -0.82 59.86 -4.32
CA ALA A 462 -0.57 59.58 -5.74
C ALA A 462 -1.04 60.77 -6.60
N GLU A 463 -0.29 61.09 -7.66
CA GLU A 463 -0.54 62.20 -8.58
C GLU A 463 -0.48 61.72 -10.04
N THR A 464 -1.32 62.31 -10.89
CA THR A 464 -1.40 62.03 -12.31
C THR A 464 -0.70 63.09 -13.17
N ASP A 465 0.04 62.67 -14.21
CA ASP A 465 0.65 63.55 -15.22
C ASP A 465 0.30 63.11 -16.66
N PRO A 466 -0.44 63.91 -17.45
CA PRO A 466 -1.01 65.21 -17.09
C PRO A 466 -2.11 65.08 -16.02
N VAL A 467 -2.46 66.19 -15.38
CA VAL A 467 -3.50 66.27 -14.35
C VAL A 467 -4.83 65.72 -14.87
N VAL A 468 -5.30 64.60 -14.31
CA VAL A 468 -6.59 63.98 -14.63
C VAL A 468 -7.48 63.92 -13.39
N PRO A 469 -8.56 64.71 -13.32
CA PRO A 469 -9.56 64.58 -12.27
C PRO A 469 -10.51 63.41 -12.56
N GLY A 470 -10.94 62.71 -11.50
CA GLY A 470 -11.89 61.61 -11.62
C GLY A 470 -11.28 60.25 -11.98
N ALA A 471 -9.96 60.10 -11.98
CA ALA A 471 -9.29 58.82 -12.23
C ALA A 471 -9.38 57.91 -11.00
N THR A 472 -9.74 56.64 -11.19
CA THR A 472 -9.81 55.66 -10.11
C THR A 472 -8.39 55.22 -9.71
N VAL A 473 -8.09 55.28 -8.42
CA VAL A 473 -6.83 54.82 -7.82
C VAL A 473 -7.13 53.66 -6.88
N THR A 474 -6.29 52.62 -6.87
CA THR A 474 -6.41 51.47 -5.97
C THR A 474 -5.07 51.22 -5.30
N TYR A 475 -5.09 51.02 -3.99
CA TYR A 475 -3.92 50.84 -3.13
C TYR A 475 -3.82 49.39 -2.68
N LEU A 476 -2.64 48.80 -2.85
CA LEU A 476 -2.36 47.41 -2.54
C LEU A 476 -1.18 47.32 -1.58
N VAL A 477 -1.20 46.34 -0.68
CA VAL A 477 -0.10 46.03 0.25
C VAL A 477 0.36 44.61 0.00
N ASN A 478 1.67 44.42 -0.22
CA ASN A 478 2.27 43.10 -0.46
C ASN A 478 2.23 42.18 0.77
N ASN A 479 2.22 42.75 1.98
CA ASN A 479 2.14 42.01 3.24
C ASN A 479 1.25 42.73 4.25
N SER A 480 -0.02 42.35 4.30
CA SER A 480 -1.01 42.92 5.23
C SER A 480 -0.77 42.57 6.71
N THR A 481 0.21 41.71 7.04
CA THR A 481 0.59 41.41 8.43
C THR A 481 1.56 42.45 9.02
N VAL A 482 2.12 43.32 8.17
CA VAL A 482 3.08 44.37 8.57
C VAL A 482 2.43 45.76 8.56
N GLY A 483 1.41 45.98 7.73
CA GLY A 483 0.61 47.20 7.73
C GLY A 483 -0.58 47.11 6.77
N THR A 484 -1.54 48.02 6.93
CA THR A 484 -2.74 48.09 6.09
C THR A 484 -2.93 49.51 5.55
N VAL A 485 -3.65 49.65 4.44
CA VAL A 485 -3.96 50.96 3.83
C VAL A 485 -5.45 51.24 3.89
N SER A 486 -5.80 52.48 4.23
CA SER A 486 -7.19 52.94 4.29
C SER A 486 -7.31 54.39 3.82
N PRO A 487 -8.18 54.68 2.82
CA PRO A 487 -8.98 53.73 2.04
C PRO A 487 -8.13 52.91 1.05
N SER A 488 -8.58 51.71 0.68
CA SER A 488 -7.89 50.85 -0.32
C SER A 488 -8.18 51.26 -1.77
N SER A 489 -9.06 52.24 -1.99
CA SER A 489 -9.31 52.84 -3.31
C SER A 489 -9.87 54.25 -3.17
N GLY A 490 -9.70 55.05 -4.21
CA GLY A 490 -10.10 56.46 -4.25
C GLY A 490 -10.27 56.96 -5.68
N VAL A 491 -10.49 58.27 -5.80
CA VAL A 491 -10.71 58.95 -7.08
C VAL A 491 -10.01 60.30 -7.04
N THR A 492 -9.16 60.56 -8.04
CA THR A 492 -8.36 61.78 -8.07
C THR A 492 -9.22 63.05 -8.08
N ASP A 493 -8.76 64.06 -7.34
CA ASP A 493 -9.42 65.35 -7.21
C ASP A 493 -9.19 66.28 -8.42
N SER A 494 -9.62 67.55 -8.33
CA SER A 494 -9.42 68.54 -9.41
C SER A 494 -7.96 68.82 -9.77
N THR A 495 -7.02 68.42 -8.92
CA THR A 495 -5.57 68.54 -9.13
C THR A 495 -4.92 67.25 -9.61
N GLY A 496 -5.71 66.18 -9.81
CA GLY A 496 -5.22 64.90 -10.29
C GLY A 496 -4.54 64.08 -9.20
N THR A 497 -4.85 64.35 -7.92
CA THR A 497 -4.25 63.66 -6.77
C THR A 497 -5.29 62.86 -5.98
N ASP A 498 -4.88 61.74 -5.39
CA ASP A 498 -5.65 60.95 -4.44
C ASP A 498 -4.69 60.47 -3.32
N ALA A 499 -5.20 60.22 -2.11
CA ALA A 499 -4.36 59.84 -0.99
C ALA A 499 -4.94 58.68 -0.18
N THR A 500 -4.05 57.88 0.41
CA THR A 500 -4.37 56.82 1.37
C THR A 500 -3.50 56.96 2.61
N THR A 501 -3.92 56.32 3.70
CA THR A 501 -3.16 56.25 4.95
C THR A 501 -2.64 54.83 5.15
N LEU A 502 -1.33 54.69 5.34
CA LEU A 502 -0.66 53.44 5.72
C LEU A 502 -0.55 53.35 7.25
N GLU A 503 -1.18 52.35 7.85
CA GLU A 503 -1.11 52.06 9.29
C GLU A 503 -0.22 50.83 9.51
N PRO A 504 0.95 50.94 10.19
CA PRO A 504 1.82 49.80 10.45
C PRO A 504 1.29 48.95 11.61
N GLU A 505 1.18 47.63 11.39
CA GLU A 505 0.77 46.64 12.40
C GLU A 505 1.98 45.88 13.01
N GLY A 506 3.17 46.03 12.42
CA GLY A 506 4.44 45.45 12.89
C GLY A 506 5.66 46.08 12.22
N THR A 507 6.87 45.68 12.62
CA THR A 507 8.10 46.13 11.93
C THR A 507 8.34 45.27 10.68
N GLY A 508 8.33 45.87 9.50
CA GLY A 508 8.71 45.23 8.23
C GLY A 508 9.13 46.27 7.19
N ARG A 509 9.66 45.79 6.06
CA ARG A 509 10.23 46.60 4.98
C ARG A 509 9.28 46.71 3.79
#